data_AF-A0A4Y8CHE9-F1
#
_entry.id   AF-A0A4Y8CHE9-F1
#
_cell.length_a   1.000
_cell.length_b   1.000
_cell.length_c   1.000
_cell.angle_alpha   90.00
_cell.angle_beta   90.00
_cell.angle_gamma   90.00
#
_symmetry.space_group_name_H-M   'P 1'
#
loop_
_entity.id
_entity.type
_entity.pdbx_description
1 polymer ?
#
loop_
_entity_poly.entity_id
_entity_poly.type
_entity_poly.pdbx_seq_one_letter_code
_entity_poly.pdbx_strand_id
1 'polypeptide(L)'
;MKKHILLLGLCLSLSLSAKSVSDYKVGEELSDKEGVEYFKELSKRPVQEWPNKNLSINDVPKGKQGDLIRYGIELLSKTESTLGPYSKLKKTSNEVNCISCHMDNDGNGLPGTKKYVIPFLNVLNNYPRLDIETMKIISVEDRIRGMGGTDSHRFPNDSKEMKAILAYF
;
A
#
# COMPACT_ATOMS: atom_id res chain seq x y z
N MET A 1 63.44 13.55 -30.12
CA MET A 1 62.27 14.22 -29.49
C MET A 1 61.01 13.39 -29.75
N LYS A 2 60.66 12.46 -28.85
CA LYS A 2 59.42 11.65 -28.97
C LYS A 2 58.35 12.32 -28.10
N LYS A 3 57.28 12.82 -28.73
CA LYS A 3 56.13 13.41 -28.02
C LYS A 3 55.31 12.28 -27.42
N HIS A 4 55.28 12.19 -26.09
CA HIS A 4 54.31 11.37 -25.37
C HIS A 4 52.95 12.09 -25.44
N ILE A 5 51.99 11.51 -26.17
CA ILE A 5 50.59 11.93 -26.10
C ILE A 5 50.00 11.21 -24.88
N LEU A 6 49.82 11.97 -23.79
CA LEU A 6 49.12 11.52 -22.59
C LEU A 6 47.61 11.66 -22.85
N LEU A 7 46.96 10.59 -23.30
CA LEU A 7 45.49 10.52 -23.31
C LEU A 7 45.02 10.30 -21.87
N LEU A 8 44.64 11.38 -21.19
CA LEU A 8 43.96 11.31 -19.91
C LEU A 8 42.48 10.93 -20.17
N GLY A 9 42.23 9.62 -20.24
CA GLY A 9 40.87 9.09 -20.30
C GLY A 9 40.15 9.38 -18.98
N LEU A 10 39.30 10.41 -18.97
CA LEU A 10 38.38 10.66 -17.87
C LEU A 10 37.27 9.61 -17.92
N CYS A 11 37.53 8.42 -17.36
CA CYS A 11 36.49 7.45 -17.05
C CYS A 11 35.66 8.02 -15.88
N LEU A 12 34.69 8.86 -16.21
CA LEU A 12 33.62 9.23 -15.29
C LEU A 12 32.69 8.02 -15.18
N SER A 13 33.08 7.04 -14.38
CA SER A 13 32.17 5.98 -13.93
C SER A 13 31.13 6.64 -13.03
N LEU A 14 30.04 7.14 -13.61
CA LEU A 14 28.79 7.29 -12.87
C LEU A 14 28.35 5.89 -12.50
N SER A 15 28.83 5.40 -11.36
CA SER A 15 28.12 4.38 -10.62
C SER A 15 26.80 5.03 -10.20
N LEU A 16 25.76 4.92 -11.03
CA LEU A 16 24.40 5.04 -10.54
C LEU A 16 24.26 3.96 -9.48
N SER A 17 24.40 4.32 -8.22
CA SER A 17 23.95 3.46 -7.13
C SER A 17 22.45 3.28 -7.36
N ALA A 18 22.02 2.06 -7.69
CA ALA A 18 20.61 1.77 -7.84
C ALA A 18 19.91 2.11 -6.52
N LYS A 19 18.94 3.04 -6.56
CA LYS A 19 18.13 3.41 -5.39
C LYS A 19 17.42 2.16 -4.90
N SER A 20 17.49 1.88 -3.61
CA SER A 20 16.60 0.91 -2.97
C SER A 20 15.16 1.39 -3.07
N VAL A 21 14.19 0.47 -3.09
CA VAL A 21 12.76 0.79 -3.02
C VAL A 21 12.43 1.69 -1.82
N SER A 22 13.16 1.53 -0.71
CA SER A 22 13.02 2.35 0.51
C SER A 22 13.43 3.81 0.36
N ASP A 23 14.18 4.14 -0.69
CA ASP A 23 14.79 5.47 -0.83
C ASP A 23 13.78 6.48 -1.37
N TYR A 24 12.80 5.99 -2.14
CA TYR A 24 11.73 6.78 -2.74
C TYR A 24 10.78 7.37 -1.70
N LYS A 25 10.31 8.60 -1.94
CA LYS A 25 9.40 9.33 -1.04
C LYS A 25 8.01 9.46 -1.64
N VAL A 26 6.98 9.45 -0.78
CA VAL A 26 5.60 9.70 -1.21
C VAL A 26 5.52 11.02 -1.97
N GLY A 27 4.91 11.00 -3.15
CA GLY A 27 4.77 12.14 -4.06
C GLY A 27 5.88 12.27 -5.09
N GLU A 28 6.97 11.49 -5.01
CA GLU A 28 8.03 11.47 -6.03
C GLU A 28 7.46 10.93 -7.36
N GLU A 29 7.65 11.67 -8.44
CA GLU A 29 7.28 11.25 -9.80
C GLU A 29 8.48 10.56 -10.45
N LEU A 30 8.24 9.45 -11.13
CA LEU A 30 9.27 8.67 -11.82
C LEU A 30 9.04 8.72 -13.33
N SER A 31 10.11 8.84 -14.11
CA SER A 31 10.07 8.52 -15.53
C SER A 31 9.84 7.01 -15.76
N ASP A 32 9.42 6.62 -16.96
CA ASP A 32 9.27 5.20 -17.33
C ASP A 32 10.55 4.39 -17.07
N LYS A 33 11.71 4.98 -17.34
CA LYS A 33 13.01 4.34 -17.11
C LYS A 33 13.26 4.10 -15.62
N GLU A 34 12.95 5.08 -14.78
CA GLU A 34 13.06 4.94 -13.32
C GLU A 34 12.03 3.95 -12.78
N GLY A 35 10.82 3.91 -13.33
CA GLY A 35 9.79 2.93 -12.96
C GLY A 35 10.21 1.49 -13.28
N VAL A 36 10.82 1.26 -14.45
CA VAL A 36 11.40 -0.04 -14.79
C VAL A 36 12.48 -0.44 -13.80
N GLU A 37 13.37 0.49 -13.42
CA GLU A 37 14.43 0.20 -12.46
C GLU A 37 13.87 -0.05 -11.05
N TYR A 38 12.85 0.71 -10.64
CA TYR A 38 12.11 0.49 -9.40
C TYR A 38 11.58 -0.95 -9.31
N PHE A 39 10.94 -1.45 -10.37
CA PHE A 39 10.41 -2.82 -10.37
C PHE A 39 11.49 -3.89 -10.41
N LYS A 40 12.63 -3.64 -11.05
CA LYS A 40 13.80 -4.54 -10.96
C LYS A 40 14.28 -4.65 -9.52
N GLU A 41 14.48 -3.53 -8.83
CA GLU A 41 14.90 -3.55 -7.42
C GLU A 41 13.83 -4.20 -6.53
N LEU A 42 12.54 -3.89 -6.76
CA LEU A 42 11.43 -4.50 -6.02
C LEU A 42 11.43 -6.03 -6.16
N SER A 43 11.70 -6.55 -7.36
CA SER A 43 11.73 -7.99 -7.65
C SER A 43 12.86 -8.75 -6.96
N LYS A 44 13.89 -8.07 -6.46
CA LYS A 44 14.98 -8.69 -5.68
C LYS A 44 14.58 -9.00 -4.24
N ARG A 45 13.45 -8.45 -3.76
CA ARG A 45 12.98 -8.70 -2.38
C ARG A 45 12.64 -10.19 -2.21
N PRO A 46 13.01 -10.81 -1.08
CA PRO A 46 12.65 -12.19 -0.82
C PRO A 46 11.13 -12.33 -0.69
N VAL A 47 10.59 -13.36 -1.35
CA VAL A 47 9.18 -13.73 -1.22
C VAL A 47 8.94 -14.16 0.22
N GLN A 48 7.98 -13.50 0.88
CA GLN A 48 7.58 -13.85 2.24
C GLN A 48 6.69 -15.08 2.21
N GLU A 49 6.88 -15.99 3.17
CA GLU A 49 5.98 -17.12 3.34
C GLU A 49 4.60 -16.65 3.79
N TRP A 50 3.57 -17.38 3.36
CA TRP A 50 2.23 -17.15 3.87
C TRP A 50 2.17 -17.55 5.35
N PRO A 51 1.62 -16.72 6.26
CA PRO A 51 1.64 -17.03 7.67
C PRO A 51 0.88 -18.33 7.95
N ASN A 52 1.53 -19.25 8.65
CA ASN A 52 0.90 -20.46 9.18
C ASN A 52 0.21 -20.15 10.51
N LYS A 53 -0.80 -19.27 10.46
CA LYS A 53 -1.60 -18.86 11.62
C LYS A 53 -3.08 -18.88 11.25
N ASN A 54 -3.89 -19.53 12.07
CA ASN A 54 -5.34 -19.41 11.98
C ASN A 54 -5.77 -18.08 12.63
N LEU A 55 -5.95 -17.03 11.83
CA LEU A 55 -6.37 -15.72 12.30
C LEU A 55 -7.87 -15.73 12.63
N SER A 56 -8.29 -15.04 13.70
CA SER A 56 -9.70 -14.84 14.03
C SER A 56 -9.97 -13.43 14.52
N ILE A 57 -11.17 -12.90 14.25
CA ILE A 57 -11.66 -11.66 14.87
C ILE A 57 -11.64 -11.71 16.41
N ASN A 58 -11.71 -12.91 16.99
CA ASN A 58 -11.62 -13.11 18.44
C ASN A 58 -10.21 -12.83 18.99
N ASP A 59 -9.18 -12.82 18.15
CA ASP A 59 -7.81 -12.50 18.53
C ASP A 59 -7.56 -10.99 18.64
N VAL A 60 -8.51 -10.15 18.20
CA VAL A 60 -8.38 -8.69 18.29
C VAL A 60 -8.34 -8.29 19.77
N PRO A 61 -7.33 -7.51 20.22
CA PRO A 61 -7.18 -7.16 21.63
C PRO A 61 -8.42 -6.46 22.20
N LYS A 62 -8.53 -6.41 23.53
CA LYS A 62 -9.57 -5.61 24.21
C LYS A 62 -9.10 -4.16 24.38
N GLY A 63 -10.06 -3.27 24.64
CA GLY A 63 -9.80 -1.85 24.90
C GLY A 63 -9.59 -1.03 23.62
N LYS A 64 -9.16 0.22 23.80
CA LYS A 64 -9.18 1.26 22.75
C LYS A 64 -8.50 0.86 21.44
N GLN A 65 -7.36 0.16 21.52
CA GLN A 65 -6.66 -0.33 20.32
C GLN A 65 -7.50 -1.36 19.57
N GLY A 66 -8.07 -2.32 20.29
CA GLY A 66 -8.96 -3.32 19.74
C GLY A 66 -10.24 -2.73 19.14
N ASP A 67 -10.80 -1.71 19.77
CA ASP A 67 -12.00 -1.02 19.27
C ASP A 67 -11.70 -0.31 17.94
N LEU A 68 -10.51 0.28 17.80
CA LEU A 68 -10.06 0.89 16.55
C LEU A 68 -9.87 -0.16 15.45
N ILE A 69 -9.29 -1.32 15.77
CA ILE A 69 -9.13 -2.45 14.83
C ILE A 69 -10.50 -2.99 14.39
N ARG A 70 -11.41 -3.23 15.33
CA ARG A 70 -12.79 -3.68 15.02
C ARG A 70 -13.52 -2.68 14.14
N TYR A 71 -13.28 -1.39 14.36
CA TYR A 71 -13.83 -0.37 13.49
C TYR A 71 -13.25 -0.48 12.08
N GLY A 72 -11.94 -0.65 11.91
CA GLY A 72 -11.32 -0.89 10.59
C GLY A 72 -11.89 -2.12 9.88
N ILE A 73 -12.09 -3.22 10.60
CA ILE A 73 -12.75 -4.44 10.10
C ILE A 73 -14.16 -4.12 9.59
N GLU A 74 -14.96 -3.39 10.37
CA GLU A 74 -16.32 -3.01 9.97
C GLU A 74 -16.33 -2.13 8.72
N LEU A 75 -15.43 -1.14 8.64
CA LEU A 75 -15.31 -0.24 7.49
C LEU A 75 -14.96 -0.98 6.19
N LEU A 76 -14.12 -2.00 6.26
CA LEU A 76 -13.73 -2.80 5.08
C LEU A 76 -14.78 -3.86 4.71
N SER A 77 -15.43 -4.45 5.71
CA SER A 77 -16.47 -5.46 5.49
C SER A 77 -17.81 -4.88 5.04
N LYS A 78 -18.11 -3.63 5.46
CA LYS A 78 -19.39 -2.95 5.20
C LYS A 78 -19.17 -1.55 4.60
N THR A 79 -18.17 -1.41 3.75
CA THR A 79 -17.76 -0.13 3.16
C THR A 79 -18.92 0.65 2.57
N GLU A 80 -19.82 0.02 1.80
CA GLU A 80 -20.95 0.67 1.15
C GLU A 80 -21.81 1.47 2.16
N SER A 81 -22.15 0.84 3.29
CA SER A 81 -23.03 1.42 4.32
C SER A 81 -22.31 2.30 5.34
N THR A 82 -20.99 2.17 5.48
CA THR A 82 -20.20 2.87 6.51
C THR A 82 -19.37 4.03 5.96
N LEU A 83 -18.79 3.88 4.75
CA LEU A 83 -17.98 4.89 4.07
C LEU A 83 -18.58 5.34 2.75
N GLY A 84 -19.36 4.50 2.09
CA GLY A 84 -19.93 4.72 0.77
C GLY A 84 -20.99 5.82 0.71
N PRO A 85 -21.61 6.04 -0.46
CA PRO A 85 -22.55 7.14 -0.69
C PRO A 85 -23.83 7.05 0.17
N TYR A 86 -24.19 5.85 0.63
CA TYR A 86 -25.36 5.61 1.49
C TYR A 86 -25.06 5.81 2.99
N SER A 87 -23.79 5.95 3.36
CA SER A 87 -23.39 6.23 4.73
C SER A 87 -23.62 7.71 5.10
N LYS A 88 -23.63 8.01 6.41
CA LYS A 88 -23.59 9.41 6.88
C LYS A 88 -22.22 10.07 6.65
N LEU A 89 -21.15 9.27 6.62
CA LEU A 89 -19.78 9.79 6.51
C LEU A 89 -19.41 10.18 5.08
N LYS A 90 -19.97 9.45 4.08
CA LYS A 90 -19.75 9.62 2.65
C LYS A 90 -18.28 9.86 2.33
N LYS A 91 -17.38 9.00 2.82
CA LYS A 91 -15.93 9.09 2.59
C LYS A 91 -15.49 8.51 1.25
N THR A 92 -16.21 7.52 0.71
CA THR A 92 -15.88 6.83 -0.54
C THR A 92 -17.06 6.86 -1.50
N SER A 93 -16.78 6.72 -2.79
CA SER A 93 -17.81 6.60 -3.84
C SER A 93 -18.18 5.14 -4.10
N ASN A 94 -17.60 4.19 -3.37
CA ASN A 94 -17.84 2.76 -3.56
C ASN A 94 -19.24 2.37 -3.08
N GLU A 95 -20.01 1.79 -3.98
CA GLU A 95 -21.29 1.13 -3.71
C GLU A 95 -21.13 -0.38 -3.47
N VAL A 96 -19.88 -0.83 -3.28
CA VAL A 96 -19.51 -2.21 -2.96
C VAL A 96 -18.59 -2.24 -1.75
N ASN A 97 -18.58 -3.36 -1.03
CA ASN A 97 -17.70 -3.55 0.12
C ASN A 97 -16.29 -3.93 -0.33
N CYS A 98 -15.25 -3.44 0.35
CA CYS A 98 -13.87 -3.82 0.03
C CYS A 98 -13.67 -5.34 0.05
N ILE A 99 -14.35 -6.02 0.99
CA ILE A 99 -14.32 -7.48 1.12
C ILE A 99 -14.84 -8.25 -0.11
N SER A 100 -15.60 -7.60 -0.99
CA SER A 100 -16.10 -8.24 -2.22
C SER A 100 -14.98 -8.63 -3.19
N CYS A 101 -13.86 -7.91 -3.19
CA CYS A 101 -12.66 -8.26 -3.95
C CYS A 101 -11.52 -8.76 -3.04
N HIS A 102 -11.40 -8.18 -1.85
CA HIS A 102 -10.42 -8.56 -0.84
C HIS A 102 -11.07 -9.56 0.13
N MET A 103 -11.28 -10.79 -0.33
CA MET A 103 -12.11 -11.77 0.40
C MET A 103 -11.51 -12.17 1.75
N ASP A 104 -12.38 -12.51 2.70
CA ASP A 104 -12.02 -13.18 3.95
C ASP A 104 -11.89 -14.70 3.76
N ASN A 105 -11.18 -15.34 4.69
CA ASN A 105 -11.30 -16.80 4.82
C ASN A 105 -12.60 -17.12 5.56
N ASP A 106 -13.33 -18.11 5.04
CA ASP A 106 -14.62 -18.50 5.59
C ASP A 106 -14.57 -18.70 7.11
N GLY A 107 -15.37 -17.90 7.83
CA GLY A 107 -15.57 -18.03 9.28
C GLY A 107 -14.56 -17.31 10.17
N ASN A 108 -13.54 -16.61 9.63
CA ASN A 108 -12.59 -15.90 10.50
C ASN A 108 -13.01 -14.47 10.88
N GLY A 109 -13.94 -13.87 10.13
CA GLY A 109 -14.46 -12.52 10.38
C GLY A 109 -13.46 -11.40 10.07
N LEU A 110 -12.44 -11.66 9.24
CA LEU A 110 -11.36 -10.71 8.94
C LEU A 110 -11.26 -10.47 7.42
N PRO A 111 -11.61 -9.27 6.91
CA PRO A 111 -11.59 -8.96 5.48
C PRO A 111 -10.18 -9.07 4.88
N GLY A 112 -10.05 -9.54 3.65
CA GLY A 112 -8.75 -9.58 2.95
C GLY A 112 -7.74 -10.57 3.54
N THR A 113 -8.23 -11.64 4.15
CA THR A 113 -7.37 -12.70 4.71
C THR A 113 -7.27 -13.94 3.84
N LYS A 114 -8.03 -14.03 2.74
CA LYS A 114 -7.99 -15.19 1.83
C LYS A 114 -6.82 -15.16 0.87
N LYS A 115 -6.15 -16.31 0.74
CA LYS A 115 -4.98 -16.48 -0.12
C LYS A 115 -5.39 -16.38 -1.59
N TYR A 116 -4.52 -15.79 -2.41
CA TYR A 116 -4.69 -15.64 -3.87
C TYR A 116 -5.85 -14.74 -4.34
N VAL A 117 -6.44 -13.93 -3.45
CA VAL A 117 -7.54 -13.00 -3.77
C VAL A 117 -7.28 -11.60 -3.20
N ILE A 118 -6.12 -11.05 -3.56
CA ILE A 118 -5.68 -9.70 -3.19
C ILE A 118 -5.74 -9.46 -1.67
N PRO A 119 -5.03 -10.24 -0.84
CA PRO A 119 -5.11 -10.10 0.62
C PRO A 119 -4.51 -8.77 1.11
N PHE A 120 -4.99 -8.29 2.25
CA PHE A 120 -4.43 -7.12 2.96
C PHE A 120 -3.19 -7.46 3.79
N LEU A 121 -2.90 -8.75 3.98
CA LEU A 121 -1.74 -9.20 4.73
C LEU A 121 -0.46 -8.54 4.22
N ASN A 122 0.31 -7.96 5.14
CA ASN A 122 1.59 -7.32 4.89
C ASN A 122 1.52 -6.05 4.02
N VAL A 123 0.36 -5.40 3.89
CA VAL A 123 0.24 -4.19 3.07
C VAL A 123 1.10 -3.04 3.60
N LEU A 124 1.21 -2.85 4.92
CA LEU A 124 2.02 -1.76 5.50
C LEU A 124 3.50 -1.84 5.13
N ASN A 125 4.07 -3.05 4.99
CA ASN A 125 5.47 -3.25 4.60
C ASN A 125 5.69 -3.22 3.07
N ASN A 126 4.61 -3.04 2.30
CA ASN A 126 4.65 -2.91 0.84
C ASN A 126 4.50 -1.46 0.36
N TYR A 127 4.23 -0.52 1.26
CA TYR A 127 4.14 0.91 0.97
C TYR A 127 5.25 1.70 1.70
N PRO A 128 5.67 2.86 1.16
CA PRO A 128 5.20 3.49 -0.08
C PRO A 128 5.59 2.71 -1.33
N ARG A 129 4.82 2.85 -2.42
CA ARG A 129 5.00 2.07 -3.66
C ARG A 129 4.74 2.93 -4.90
N LEU A 130 5.45 2.64 -5.99
CA LEU A 130 5.11 3.19 -7.30
C LEU A 130 3.71 2.75 -7.74
N ASP A 131 2.85 3.73 -8.01
CA ASP A 131 1.63 3.57 -8.77
C ASP A 131 1.93 3.79 -10.26
N ILE A 132 1.60 2.80 -11.08
CA ILE A 132 1.94 2.78 -12.50
C ILE A 132 1.00 3.66 -13.34
N GLU A 133 -0.20 3.96 -12.83
CA GLU A 133 -1.17 4.78 -13.54
C GLU A 133 -0.79 6.25 -13.47
N THR A 134 -0.32 6.70 -12.30
CA THR A 134 0.11 8.08 -12.08
C THR A 134 1.61 8.29 -12.23
N MET A 135 2.40 7.20 -12.29
CA MET A 135 3.86 7.21 -12.23
C MET A 135 4.42 7.93 -10.99
N LYS A 136 3.68 7.86 -9.87
CA LYS A 136 4.05 8.47 -8.59
C LYS A 136 4.24 7.42 -7.51
N ILE A 137 5.14 7.70 -6.58
CA ILE A 137 5.26 6.95 -5.33
C ILE A 137 4.10 7.35 -4.43
N ILE A 138 3.22 6.42 -4.11
CA ILE A 138 2.01 6.66 -3.31
C ILE A 138 2.11 6.03 -1.92
N SER A 139 1.39 6.62 -0.97
CA SER A 139 1.19 6.03 0.37
C SER A 139 0.12 4.93 0.35
N VAL A 140 -0.03 4.20 1.46
CA VAL A 140 -1.14 3.25 1.62
C VAL A 140 -2.49 3.99 1.70
N GLU A 141 -2.53 5.18 2.29
CA GLU A 141 -3.70 6.04 2.36
C GLU A 141 -4.15 6.51 0.98
N ASP A 142 -3.20 6.88 0.12
CA ASP A 142 -3.48 7.21 -1.28
C ASP A 142 -4.08 6.02 -2.02
N ARG A 143 -3.54 4.81 -1.80
CA ARG A 143 -4.10 3.58 -2.39
C ARG A 143 -5.53 3.34 -1.92
N ILE A 144 -5.79 3.45 -0.61
CA ILE A 144 -7.14 3.28 -0.04
C ILE A 144 -8.11 4.27 -0.69
N ARG A 145 -7.72 5.54 -0.85
CA ARG A 145 -8.55 6.54 -1.52
C ARG A 145 -8.78 6.26 -3.00
N GLY A 146 -7.75 5.86 -3.72
CA GLY A 146 -7.85 5.50 -5.14
C GLY A 146 -8.86 4.37 -5.35
N MET A 147 -8.78 3.32 -4.51
CA MET A 147 -9.77 2.22 -4.55
C MET A 147 -11.15 2.63 -4.04
N GLY A 148 -11.23 3.66 -3.20
CA GLY A 148 -12.46 4.26 -2.71
C GLY A 148 -13.10 5.29 -3.64
N GLY A 149 -12.49 5.60 -4.80
CA GLY A 149 -12.98 6.63 -5.73
C GLY A 149 -13.12 8.00 -5.08
N THR A 150 -12.12 8.42 -4.29
CA THR A 150 -12.17 9.65 -3.51
C THR A 150 -10.81 10.35 -3.39
N ASP A 151 -10.76 11.49 -2.71
CA ASP A 151 -9.58 12.34 -2.54
C ASP A 151 -9.29 12.61 -1.05
N SER A 152 -8.15 13.26 -0.79
CA SER A 152 -7.68 13.56 0.56
C SER A 152 -8.51 14.62 1.29
N HIS A 153 -9.30 15.42 0.58
CA HIS A 153 -10.22 16.37 1.20
C HIS A 153 -11.41 15.63 1.80
N ARG A 154 -12.00 14.71 1.04
CA ARG A 154 -13.17 13.93 1.45
C ARG A 154 -12.79 12.81 2.43
N PHE A 155 -11.64 12.16 2.24
CA PHE A 155 -11.12 11.13 3.13
C PHE A 155 -9.67 11.43 3.61
N PRO A 156 -9.51 12.31 4.63
CA PRO A 156 -8.21 12.73 5.14
C PRO A 156 -7.40 11.62 5.83
N ASN A 157 -6.07 11.71 5.76
CA ASN A 157 -5.14 10.77 6.41
C ASN A 157 -5.34 10.68 7.94
N ASP A 158 -5.67 11.81 8.58
CA ASP A 158 -5.82 11.91 10.02
C ASP A 158 -7.24 11.60 10.52
N SER A 159 -8.16 11.27 9.61
CA SER A 159 -9.51 10.85 9.96
C SER A 159 -9.51 9.59 10.83
N LYS A 160 -10.54 9.46 11.67
CA LYS A 160 -10.71 8.28 12.53
C LYS A 160 -10.81 7.01 11.69
N GLU A 161 -11.50 7.10 10.56
CA GLU A 161 -11.76 5.99 9.64
C GLU A 161 -10.48 5.51 8.96
N MET A 162 -9.63 6.43 8.48
CA MET A 162 -8.35 6.06 7.88
C MET A 162 -7.44 5.39 8.91
N LYS A 163 -7.32 6.00 10.10
CA LYS A 163 -6.57 5.41 11.23
C LYS A 163 -7.09 4.03 11.63
N ALA A 164 -8.39 3.79 11.53
CA ALA A 164 -8.99 2.49 11.84
C ALA A 164 -8.62 1.42 10.80
N ILE A 165 -8.67 1.76 9.51
CA ILE A 165 -8.23 0.86 8.44
C ILE A 165 -6.74 0.54 8.59
N LEU A 166 -5.90 1.55 8.85
CA LEU A 166 -4.46 1.33 9.05
C LEU A 166 -4.12 0.55 10.33
N ALA A 167 -4.92 0.69 11.39
CA ALA A 167 -4.73 -0.10 12.61
C ALA A 167 -5.07 -1.58 12.40
N TYR A 168 -5.97 -1.88 11.45
CA TYR A 168 -6.33 -3.26 11.10
C TYR A 168 -5.26 -3.94 10.24
N PHE A 169 -4.63 -3.20 9.33
CA PHE A 169 -3.55 -3.68 8.47
C PHE A 169 -2.28 -4.06 9.24
#